data_AF-A0A9D2JJJ5-F1
#
_entry.id   AF-A0A9D2JJJ5-F1
#
_cell.length_a   1.000
_cell.length_b   1.000
_cell.length_c   1.000
_cell.angle_alpha   90.00
_cell.angle_beta   90.00
_cell.angle_gamma   90.00
#
_symmetry.space_group_name_H-M   'P 1'
#
loop_
_entity.id
_entity.type
_entity.pdbx_description
1 polymer ?
#
loop_
_entity_poly.entity_id
_entity_poly.type
_entity_poly.pdbx_seq_one_letter_code
_entity_poly.pdbx_strand_id
1 'polypeptide(L)'
;SNTIRITILSREREIQIMRLVGAKNGYIRWPFFLEGGWIGLLGAILPIGLIIFGYPEVYRVLNPVLLRSNYSLLQPGQFMIQISAILAVLGILIGSLGSVISMRRFLKV
;
A
#
# COMPACT_ATOMS: atom_id res chain seq x y z
N SER A 1 1.45 22.31 -10.07
CA SER A 1 2.07 21.51 -11.16
C SER A 1 3.56 21.76 -11.42
N ASN A 2 4.20 22.82 -10.90
CA ASN A 2 5.63 23.07 -11.16
C ASN A 2 6.60 22.29 -10.26
N THR A 3 6.18 21.86 -9.06
CA THR A 3 7.07 21.24 -8.06
C THR A 3 7.53 19.81 -8.44
N ILE A 4 6.66 19.01 -9.04
CA ILE A 4 6.99 17.65 -9.52
C ILE A 4 8.01 17.72 -10.66
N ARG A 5 7.88 18.73 -11.55
CA ARG A 5 8.81 18.93 -12.67
C ARG A 5 10.21 19.32 -12.21
N ILE A 6 10.30 20.15 -11.17
CA ILE A 6 11.58 20.58 -10.56
C ILE A 6 12.29 19.40 -9.88
N THR A 7 11.54 18.54 -9.18
CA THR A 7 12.11 17.36 -8.48
C THR A 7 12.66 16.32 -9.46
N ILE A 8 12.01 16.17 -10.62
CA ILE A 8 12.50 15.25 -11.68
C ILE A 8 13.77 15.80 -12.33
N LEU A 9 13.81 17.11 -12.65
CA LEU A 9 15.00 17.77 -13.20
C LEU A 9 16.21 17.70 -12.24
N SER A 10 15.99 17.79 -10.92
CA SER A 10 17.09 17.69 -9.96
C SER A 10 17.68 16.28 -9.84
N ARG A 11 16.90 15.22 -10.13
CA ARG A 11 17.36 13.81 -10.12
C ARG A 11 17.73 13.26 -11.50
N GLU A 12 17.52 14.03 -12.56
CA GLU A 12 17.81 13.60 -13.94
C GLU A 12 19.30 13.27 -14.13
N ARG A 13 20.19 14.05 -13.48
CA ARG A 13 21.64 13.83 -13.50
C ARG A 13 22.06 12.57 -12.73
N GLU A 14 21.41 12.23 -11.61
CA GLU A 14 21.65 10.97 -10.90
C GLU A 14 21.26 9.76 -11.77
N ILE A 15 20.10 9.83 -12.43
CA ILE A 15 19.62 8.78 -13.33
C ILE A 15 20.55 8.63 -14.55
N GLN A 16 21.05 9.74 -15.10
CA GLN A 16 22.05 9.72 -16.17
C GLN A 16 23.38 9.10 -15.72
N ILE A 17 23.90 9.46 -14.54
CA ILE A 17 25.11 8.85 -13.98
C ILE A 17 24.90 7.34 -13.83
N MET A 18 23.79 6.90 -13.24
CA MET A 18 23.47 5.47 -13.08
C MET A 18 23.45 4.73 -14.43
N ARG A 19 22.90 5.35 -15.49
CA ARG A 19 22.95 4.77 -16.85
C ARG A 19 24.35 4.72 -17.43
N LEU A 20 25.19 5.73 -17.19
CA LEU A 20 26.58 5.79 -17.66
C LEU A 20 27.48 4.73 -17.01
N VAL A 21 27.20 4.33 -15.77
CA VAL A 21 27.90 3.21 -15.11
C VAL A 21 27.34 1.82 -15.50
N GLY A 22 26.39 1.77 -16.45
CA GLY A 22 25.80 0.52 -16.94
C GLY A 22 24.70 -0.08 -16.05
N ALA A 23 24.09 0.70 -15.16
CA ALA A 23 23.04 0.18 -14.29
C ALA A 23 21.81 -0.30 -15.09
N LYS A 24 21.38 -1.54 -14.82
CA LYS A 24 20.19 -2.13 -15.44
C LYS A 24 18.94 -1.31 -15.11
N ASN A 25 17.97 -1.23 -16.03
CA ASN A 25 16.70 -0.51 -15.84
C ASN A 25 15.93 -0.86 -14.54
N GLY A 26 16.18 -2.04 -13.95
CA GLY A 26 15.63 -2.43 -12.65
C GLY A 26 16.20 -1.64 -11.47
N TYR A 27 17.48 -1.27 -11.50
CA TYR A 27 18.16 -0.52 -10.44
C TYR A 27 17.60 0.90 -10.29
N ILE A 28 17.19 1.50 -11.42
CA ILE A 28 16.54 2.82 -11.45
C ILE A 28 15.11 2.74 -10.92
N ARG A 29 14.42 1.59 -11.05
CA ARG A 29 13.02 1.39 -10.63
C ARG A 29 12.87 0.97 -9.17
N TRP A 30 13.88 0.32 -8.60
CA TRP A 30 13.88 -0.16 -7.22
C TRP A 30 13.57 0.91 -6.16
N PRO A 31 14.17 2.12 -6.18
CA PRO A 31 13.85 3.15 -5.19
C PRO A 31 12.37 3.58 -5.25
N PHE A 32 11.80 3.69 -6.45
CA PHE A 32 10.39 4.05 -6.63
C PHE A 32 9.43 2.94 -6.20
N PHE A 33 9.83 1.67 -6.34
CA PHE A 33 9.08 0.54 -5.79
C PHE A 33 8.96 0.64 -4.27
N LEU A 34 10.06 0.98 -3.59
CA LEU A 34 10.08 1.18 -2.14
C LEU A 34 9.26 2.39 -1.71
N GLU A 35 9.39 3.54 -2.38
CA GLU A 35 8.56 4.73 -2.13
C GLU A 35 7.07 4.42 -2.31
N GLY A 36 6.71 3.68 -3.36
CA GLY A 36 5.35 3.21 -3.60
C GLY A 36 4.84 2.28 -2.49
N GLY A 37 5.68 1.37 -2.02
CA GLY A 37 5.38 0.49 -0.90
C GLY A 37 5.10 1.25 0.39
N TRP A 38 5.89 2.30 0.70
CA TRP A 38 5.65 3.17 1.85
C TRP A 38 4.33 3.94 1.77
N ILE A 39 4.01 4.50 0.60
CA ILE A 39 2.72 5.16 0.37
C ILE A 39 1.57 4.16 0.54
N GLY A 40 1.72 2.95 0.00
CA GLY A 40 0.75 1.86 0.13
C GLY A 40 0.53 1.40 1.58
N LEU A 41 1.61 1.28 2.36
CA LEU A 41 1.56 0.96 3.78
C LEU A 41 0.80 2.05 4.56
N LEU A 42 1.13 3.31 4.35
CA LEU A 42 0.44 4.44 4.99
C LEU A 42 -1.04 4.50 4.59
N GLY A 43 -1.36 4.19 3.32
CA GLY A 43 -2.73 4.09 2.83
C GLY A 43 -3.54 2.98 3.49
N ALA A 44 -2.89 1.87 3.87
CA ALA A 44 -3.54 0.75 4.57
C ALA A 44 -3.90 1.07 6.03
N ILE A 45 -3.36 2.13 6.63
CA ILE A 45 -3.65 2.52 8.02
C ILE A 45 -5.14 2.82 8.23
N LEU A 46 -5.78 3.53 7.29
CA LEU A 46 -7.20 3.87 7.38
C LEU A 46 -8.12 2.63 7.42
N PRO A 47 -8.07 1.70 6.46
CA PRO A 47 -8.90 0.49 6.50
C PRO A 47 -8.55 -0.43 7.68
N ILE A 48 -7.27 -0.51 8.08
CA ILE A 48 -6.87 -1.26 9.28
C ILE A 48 -7.51 -0.65 10.54
N GLY A 49 -7.45 0.67 10.69
CA GLY A 49 -8.10 1.38 11.80
C GLY A 49 -9.61 1.14 11.82
N LEU A 50 -10.26 1.18 10.65
CA LEU A 50 -11.69 0.90 10.53
C LEU A 50 -12.04 -0.52 11.00
N ILE A 51 -11.21 -1.52 10.70
CA ILE A 51 -11.42 -2.88 11.22
C ILE A 51 -11.20 -2.94 12.73
N ILE A 52 -10.12 -2.33 13.23
CA ILE A 52 -9.76 -2.34 14.66
C ILE A 52 -10.88 -1.74 15.52
N PHE A 53 -11.44 -0.61 15.10
CA PHE A 53 -12.47 0.10 15.88
C PHE A 53 -13.89 -0.28 15.48
N GLY A 54 -14.14 -0.59 14.22
CA GLY A 54 -15.49 -0.85 13.69
C GLY A 54 -15.95 -2.30 13.88
N TYR A 55 -15.07 -3.29 13.70
CA TYR A 55 -15.46 -4.69 13.80
C TYR A 55 -15.96 -5.11 15.20
N PRO A 56 -15.35 -4.66 16.31
CA PRO A 56 -15.84 -4.99 17.65
C PRO A 56 -17.24 -4.45 17.95
N GLU A 57 -17.55 -3.24 17.48
CA GLU A 57 -18.87 -2.62 17.67
C GLU A 57 -19.93 -3.36 16.86
N VAL A 58 -19.62 -3.70 15.60
CA VAL A 58 -20.50 -4.52 14.76
C VAL A 58 -20.71 -5.90 15.37
N TYR A 59 -19.66 -6.53 15.90
CA TYR A 59 -19.74 -7.81 16.58
C TYR A 59 -20.69 -7.75 17.78
N ARG A 60 -20.58 -6.72 18.64
CA ARG A 60 -21.45 -6.57 19.82
C ARG A 60 -22.92 -6.44 19.46
N VAL A 61 -23.25 -5.74 18.38
CA VAL A 61 -24.63 -5.48 17.98
C VAL A 61 -25.23 -6.67 17.20
N LEU A 62 -24.48 -7.23 16.25
CA LEU A 62 -25.01 -8.24 15.33
C LEU A 62 -24.88 -9.67 15.84
N ASN A 63 -23.83 -10.00 16.61
CA ASN A 63 -23.64 -11.36 17.10
C ASN A 63 -24.84 -11.89 17.92
N PRO A 64 -25.45 -11.15 18.87
CA PRO A 64 -26.62 -11.67 19.59
C PRO A 64 -27.86 -11.88 18.71
N VAL A 65 -27.98 -11.15 17.60
CA VAL A 65 -29.07 -11.33 16.63
C VAL A 65 -28.81 -12.55 15.75
N LEU A 66 -27.57 -12.73 15.29
CA LEU A 66 -27.16 -13.84 14.43
C LEU A 66 -27.20 -15.18 15.16
N LEU A 67 -26.86 -15.19 16.46
CA LEU A 67 -26.95 -16.40 17.30
C LEU A 67 -28.38 -16.94 17.40
N ARG A 68 -29.40 -16.07 17.28
CA ARG A 68 -30.82 -16.51 17.20
C ARG A 68 -31.13 -17.25 15.91
N SER A 69 -30.33 -17.04 14.86
CA SER A 69 -30.45 -17.67 13.55
C SER A 69 -29.45 -18.81 13.34
N ASN A 70 -28.78 -19.30 14.40
CA ASN A 70 -27.69 -20.29 14.36
C ASN A 70 -26.43 -19.87 13.57
N TYR A 71 -26.24 -18.58 13.33
CA TYR A 71 -25.00 -18.04 12.77
C TYR A 71 -24.17 -17.38 13.87
N SER A 72 -22.84 -17.52 13.81
CA SER A 72 -21.93 -16.84 14.74
C SER A 72 -20.89 -16.04 13.98
N LEU A 73 -20.59 -14.85 14.47
CA LEU A 73 -19.47 -14.05 13.96
C LEU A 73 -18.16 -14.59 14.55
N LEU A 74 -17.08 -14.50 13.76
CA LEU A 74 -15.75 -14.87 14.24
C LEU A 74 -15.31 -13.92 15.34
N GLN A 75 -14.64 -14.47 16.35
CA GLN A 75 -14.25 -13.70 17.52
C GLN A 75 -13.17 -12.65 17.14
N PRO A 76 -13.31 -11.38 17.57
CA PRO A 76 -12.46 -10.26 17.17
C PRO A 76 -10.93 -10.41 17.36
N GLY A 77 -10.43 -11.41 18.09
CA GLY A 77 -8.99 -11.51 18.40
C GLY A 77 -8.10 -11.84 17.19
N GLN A 78 -7.97 -13.13 16.90
CA GLN A 78 -7.04 -13.63 15.88
C GLN A 78 -7.45 -13.22 14.45
N PHE A 79 -8.75 -13.17 14.18
CA PHE A 79 -9.29 -12.82 12.87
C PHE A 79 -8.91 -11.40 12.43
N MET A 80 -9.00 -10.42 13.35
CA MET A 80 -8.69 -9.03 13.03
C MET A 80 -7.21 -8.85 12.72
N ILE A 81 -6.33 -9.49 13.49
CA ILE A 81 -4.87 -9.45 13.25
C ILE A 81 -4.54 -10.01 11.87
N GLN A 82 -5.15 -11.15 11.50
CA GLN A 82 -4.95 -11.76 10.18
C GLN A 82 -5.40 -10.85 9.05
N ILE A 83 -6.60 -10.25 9.13
CA ILE A 83 -7.07 -9.33 8.09
C ILE A 83 -6.23 -8.07 8.02
N SER A 84 -5.86 -7.48 9.16
CA SER A 84 -5.00 -6.29 9.18
C SER A 84 -3.63 -6.58 8.54
N ALA A 85 -3.04 -7.75 8.80
CA ALA A 85 -1.80 -8.17 8.16
C ALA A 85 -1.96 -8.34 6.63
N ILE A 86 -3.05 -8.98 6.18
CA ILE A 86 -3.34 -9.12 4.75
C ILE A 86 -3.53 -7.76 4.09
N LEU A 87 -4.25 -6.83 4.73
CA LEU A 87 -4.45 -5.47 4.20
C LEU A 87 -3.14 -4.68 4.14
N ALA A 88 -2.25 -4.81 5.12
CA ALA A 88 -0.93 -4.18 5.09
C ALA A 88 -0.10 -4.70 3.90
N VAL A 89 -0.06 -6.02 3.71
CA VAL A 89 0.64 -6.65 2.58
C VAL A 89 0.05 -6.21 1.24
N LEU A 90 -1.28 -6.24 1.11
CA LEU A 90 -1.96 -5.77 -0.11
C LEU A 90 -1.71 -4.28 -0.36
N GLY A 91 -1.73 -3.44 0.68
CA GLY A 91 -1.42 -2.02 0.58
C GLY A 91 -0.02 -1.79 0.01
N ILE A 92 1.00 -2.45 0.57
CA ILE A 92 2.38 -2.40 0.07
C ILE A 92 2.45 -2.86 -1.39
N LEU A 93 1.85 -4.01 -1.70
CA LEU A 93 1.90 -4.58 -3.05
C LEU A 93 1.25 -3.64 -4.06
N ILE A 94 0.03 -3.15 -3.80
CA ILE A 94 -0.68 -2.23 -4.67
C ILE A 94 0.08 -0.91 -4.81
N GLY A 95 0.60 -0.34 -3.72
CA GLY A 95 1.38 0.90 -3.75
C GLY A 95 2.67 0.77 -4.56
N SER A 96 3.40 -0.33 -4.36
CA SER A 96 4.64 -0.63 -5.06
C SER A 96 4.42 -0.86 -6.57
N LEU A 97 3.39 -1.62 -6.94
CA LEU A 97 3.03 -1.89 -8.34
C LEU A 97 2.50 -0.63 -9.03
N GLY A 98 1.65 0.13 -8.33
CA GLY A 98 1.11 1.41 -8.82
C GLY A 98 2.23 2.42 -9.11
N SER A 99 3.23 2.50 -8.24
CA SER A 99 4.40 3.36 -8.44
C SER A 99 5.21 2.97 -9.69
N VAL A 100 5.46 1.67 -9.89
CA VAL A 100 6.17 1.16 -11.08
C VAL A 100 5.39 1.44 -12.37
N ILE A 101 4.07 1.26 -12.36
CA ILE A 101 3.21 1.55 -13.53
C ILE A 101 3.18 3.06 -13.83
N SER A 102 3.03 3.89 -12.79
CA SER A 102 3.05 5.35 -12.93
C SER A 102 4.36 5.83 -13.55
N MET A 103 5.49 5.31 -13.07
CA MET A 103 6.81 5.61 -13.64
C MET A 103 6.86 5.28 -15.13
N ARG A 104 6.41 4.09 -15.57
CA ARG A 104 6.40 3.73 -17.01
C ARG A 104 5.58 4.69 -17.86
N ARG A 105 4.53 5.31 -17.29
CA ARG A 105 3.62 6.20 -18.00
C ARG A 105 4.16 7.63 -18.10
N PHE A 106 4.89 8.11 -17.08
CA PHE A 106 5.38 9.49 -16.99
C PHE A 106 6.85 9.67 -17.38
N LEU A 107 7.71 8.72 -17.04
CA LEU A 107 9.04 8.60 -17.62
C LEU A 107 8.86 7.75 -18.88
N LYS A 108 8.71 8.40 -20.03
CA LYS A 108 8.79 7.74 -21.35
C LYS A 108 10.15 7.03 -21.47
N VAL A 109 10.22 5.78 -21.02
CA VAL A 109 11.35 4.86 -21.17
C VAL A 109 10.79 3.53 -21.64
#